data_AF-A0A1G3MNW0-F1
#
_entry.id   AF-A0A1G3MNW0-F1
#
_cell.length_a   1.000
_cell.length_b   1.000
_cell.length_c   1.000
_cell.angle_alpha   90.00
_cell.angle_beta   90.00
_cell.angle_gamma   90.00
#
_symmetry.space_group_name_H-M   'P 1'
#
loop_
_entity.id
_entity.type
_entity.pdbx_description
1 polymer ?
#
loop_
_entity_poly.entity_id
_entity_poly.type
_entity_poly.pdbx_seq_one_letter_code
_entity_poly.pdbx_strand_id
1 'polypeptide(L)'
;MSNEFLFIIKGGDQVLLHPFVPGALAFDRLDEVAVEGRFGIAAEGLVAETLRSQLNDQAGRSLRRHQLGKGYYLRLFASAGIFMAVYLFFSIVVRDPLPFVDEFLLSSLAAVAFFLLIERRILAASAFHATSVRLRQLIDTIFFVESRVVSMVETWREEYIMLGGGSFYRDIGALRTDALGEADLPEAEALCRHFAARWRNVALVRAIYDAIKLGNPISGLLDRLTRRLGKAEAALVMSYMKLLYILENGPSRER
;
A
#
# COMPACT_ATOMS: atom_id res chain seq x y z
N MET A 1 -4.10 -2.32 22.85
CA MET A 1 -3.30 -2.71 21.67
C MET A 1 -4.22 -2.60 20.46
N SER A 2 -3.76 -1.96 19.39
CA SER A 2 -4.53 -1.91 18.14
C SER A 2 -4.23 -3.18 17.35
N ASN A 3 -5.24 -3.98 17.05
CA ASN A 3 -5.08 -5.14 16.18
C ASN A 3 -5.07 -4.67 14.73
N GLU A 4 -3.98 -4.93 14.05
CA GLU A 4 -3.83 -4.67 12.62
C GLU A 4 -3.82 -6.00 11.85
N PHE A 5 -4.34 -5.97 10.63
CA PHE A 5 -4.45 -7.17 9.80
C PHE A 5 -3.50 -7.11 8.62
N LEU A 6 -2.85 -8.23 8.38
CA LEU A 6 -2.07 -8.54 7.19
C LEU A 6 -2.90 -9.49 6.33
N PHE A 7 -3.29 -9.09 5.12
CA PHE A 7 -4.08 -9.93 4.22
C PHE A 7 -3.23 -10.52 3.11
N ILE A 8 -3.44 -11.81 2.86
CA ILE A 8 -2.85 -12.54 1.75
C ILE A 8 -3.98 -12.96 0.82
N ILE A 9 -4.03 -12.37 -0.37
CA ILE A 9 -5.03 -12.70 -1.39
C ILE A 9 -4.35 -13.43 -2.53
N LYS A 10 -4.73 -14.70 -2.74
CA LYS A 10 -4.25 -15.52 -3.84
C LYS A 10 -4.82 -15.06 -5.18
N GLY A 11 -4.02 -15.25 -6.22
CA GLY A 11 -4.36 -15.08 -7.63
C GLY A 11 -3.16 -15.46 -8.50
N GLY A 12 -3.17 -15.05 -9.78
CA GLY A 12 -2.02 -15.25 -10.67
C GLY A 12 -0.72 -14.68 -10.08
N ASP A 13 -0.81 -13.46 -9.55
CA ASP A 13 0.16 -12.90 -8.62
C ASP A 13 -0.49 -12.74 -7.25
N GLN A 14 0.25 -13.15 -6.22
CA GLN A 14 -0.17 -13.02 -4.83
C GLN A 14 -0.17 -11.55 -4.41
N VAL A 15 -1.27 -11.09 -3.81
CA VAL A 15 -1.41 -9.72 -3.33
C VAL A 15 -1.30 -9.72 -1.82
N LEU A 16 -0.23 -9.09 -1.33
CA LEU A 16 0.03 -8.88 0.09
C LEU A 16 -0.43 -7.47 0.47
N LEU A 17 -1.38 -7.36 1.41
CA LEU A 17 -1.85 -6.10 1.95
C LEU A 17 -1.45 -6.02 3.42
N HIS A 18 -0.62 -5.04 3.79
CA HIS A 18 0.00 -4.99 5.10
C HIS A 18 -0.06 -3.58 5.71
N PRO A 19 -0.05 -3.43 7.05
CA PRO A 19 -0.13 -2.12 7.71
C PRO A 19 1.15 -1.28 7.56
N PHE A 20 2.27 -1.89 7.16
CA PHE A 20 3.59 -1.24 7.05
C PHE A 20 3.76 -0.35 5.81
N VAL A 21 2.83 0.57 5.57
CA VAL A 21 2.92 1.53 4.45
C VAL A 21 3.68 2.80 4.86
N PRO A 22 4.40 3.46 3.93
CA PRO A 22 5.13 4.69 4.26
C PRO A 22 4.21 5.76 4.87
N GLY A 23 4.54 6.20 6.08
CA GLY A 23 3.74 7.20 6.81
C GLY A 23 2.70 6.59 7.76
N ALA A 24 2.58 5.26 7.82
CA ALA A 24 1.76 4.60 8.83
C ALA A 24 2.34 4.82 10.24
N LEU A 25 1.44 5.05 11.21
CA LEU A 25 1.77 5.12 12.63
C LEU A 25 2.36 3.80 13.17
N ALA A 26 2.15 2.69 12.47
CA ALA A 26 2.67 1.37 12.83
C ALA A 26 4.19 1.35 12.98
N PHE A 27 4.94 2.13 12.19
CA PHE A 27 6.40 2.20 12.31
C PHE A 27 6.89 2.91 13.58
N ASP A 28 6.08 3.83 14.12
CA ASP A 28 6.42 4.59 15.33
C ASP A 28 6.04 3.84 16.61
N ARG A 29 5.15 2.84 16.51
CA ARG A 29 4.57 2.11 17.64
C ARG A 29 4.61 0.60 17.44
N LEU A 30 5.73 0.07 16.93
CA LEU A 30 5.89 -1.37 16.67
C LEU A 30 5.60 -2.22 17.91
N ASP A 31 5.93 -1.73 19.11
CA ASP A 31 5.75 -2.47 20.36
C ASP A 31 4.27 -2.50 20.85
N GLU A 32 3.38 -1.70 20.25
CA GLU A 32 1.97 -1.57 20.64
C GLU A 32 0.99 -2.22 19.63
N VAL A 33 1.51 -2.66 18.49
CA VAL A 33 0.73 -3.18 17.37
C VAL A 33 0.86 -4.69 17.33
N ALA A 34 -0.26 -5.39 17.51
CA ALA A 34 -0.35 -6.81 17.20
C ALA A 34 -0.80 -6.96 15.75
N VAL A 35 -0.05 -7.73 14.96
CA VAL A 35 -0.40 -8.00 13.55
C VAL A 35 -0.82 -9.45 13.40
N GLU A 36 -2.04 -9.66 12.93
CA GLU A 36 -2.58 -10.97 12.60
C GLU A 36 -2.60 -11.17 11.09
N GLY A 37 -2.06 -12.30 10.63
CA GLY A 37 -2.12 -12.72 9.24
C GLY A 37 -3.45 -13.38 8.92
N ARG A 38 -4.09 -12.95 7.83
CA ARG A 38 -5.37 -13.45 7.33
C ARG A 38 -5.20 -13.97 5.91
N PHE A 39 -5.63 -15.20 5.66
CA PHE A 39 -5.57 -15.85 4.35
C PHE A 39 -6.87 -16.60 4.04
N GLY A 40 -7.20 -16.80 2.76
CA GLY A 40 -8.36 -17.59 2.36
C GLY A 40 -8.05 -19.07 2.13
N ILE A 41 -9.08 -19.89 1.90
CA ILE A 41 -8.99 -21.35 1.72
C ILE A 41 -7.89 -21.75 0.71
N ALA A 42 -7.72 -20.96 -0.34
CA ALA A 42 -6.81 -21.31 -1.42
C ALA A 42 -5.32 -21.16 -1.06
N ALA A 43 -5.01 -20.65 0.14
CA ALA A 43 -3.65 -20.48 0.65
C ALA A 43 -3.09 -21.70 1.42
N GLU A 44 -3.87 -22.78 1.55
CA GLU A 44 -3.40 -24.06 2.10
C GLU A 44 -2.20 -24.56 1.27
N GLY A 45 -0.99 -24.52 1.85
CA GLY A 45 0.26 -24.89 1.16
C GLY A 45 1.19 -23.72 0.80
N LEU A 46 0.83 -22.47 1.13
CA LEU A 46 1.80 -21.38 1.11
C LEU A 46 2.91 -21.63 2.13
N VAL A 47 4.16 -21.65 1.63
CA VAL A 47 5.33 -21.78 2.49
C VAL A 47 5.44 -20.51 3.31
N ALA A 48 5.08 -20.56 4.60
CA ALA A 48 5.10 -19.42 5.53
C ALA A 48 6.44 -18.65 5.49
N GLU A 49 7.55 -19.34 5.24
CA GLU A 49 8.87 -18.75 5.08
C GLU A 49 8.97 -17.80 3.86
N THR A 50 8.40 -18.20 2.71
CA THR A 50 8.37 -17.35 1.50
C THR A 50 7.54 -16.09 1.72
N LEU A 51 6.40 -16.21 2.41
CA LEU A 51 5.56 -15.08 2.79
C LEU A 51 6.29 -14.12 3.72
N ARG A 52 6.95 -14.64 4.75
CA ARG A 52 7.75 -13.83 5.67
C ARG A 52 8.90 -13.12 4.95
N SER A 53 9.58 -13.79 4.02
CA SER A 53 10.64 -13.17 3.22
C SER A 53 10.10 -12.01 2.36
N GLN A 54 9.01 -12.23 1.64
CA GLN A 54 8.37 -11.18 0.84
C GLN A 54 7.88 -10.00 1.69
N LEU A 55 7.26 -10.28 2.84
CA LEU A 55 6.80 -9.26 3.77
C LEU A 55 7.97 -8.47 4.34
N ASN A 56 9.06 -9.13 4.73
CA ASN A 56 10.27 -8.48 5.21
C ASN A 56 10.86 -7.52 4.16
N ASP A 57 10.90 -7.95 2.89
CA ASP A 57 11.39 -7.10 1.80
C ASP A 57 10.48 -5.88 1.57
N GLN A 58 9.16 -6.07 1.51
CA GLN A 58 8.20 -4.99 1.28
C GLN A 58 8.13 -4.02 2.47
N ALA A 59 8.05 -4.54 3.69
CA ALA A 59 8.03 -3.74 4.91
C ALA A 59 9.37 -3.03 5.13
N GLY A 60 10.51 -3.66 4.81
CA GLY A 60 11.84 -3.05 4.87
C GLY A 60 12.00 -1.87 3.90
N ARG A 61 11.51 -2.00 2.66
CA ARG A 61 11.46 -0.88 1.69
C ARG A 61 10.57 0.25 2.20
N SER A 62 9.42 -0.09 2.79
CA SER A 62 8.47 0.88 3.32
C SER A 62 9.01 1.61 4.55
N LEU A 63 9.72 0.91 5.43
CA LEU A 63 10.42 1.49 6.59
C LEU A 63 11.49 2.49 6.12
N ARG A 64 12.30 2.12 5.10
CA ARG A 64 13.27 3.03 4.50
C ARG A 64 12.59 4.30 3.97
N ARG A 65 11.50 4.17 3.21
CA ARG A 65 10.73 5.33 2.71
C ARG A 65 10.16 6.18 3.85
N HIS A 66 9.62 5.54 4.88
CA HIS A 66 9.07 6.24 6.04
C HIS A 66 10.15 7.06 6.77
N GLN A 67 11.31 6.45 7.04
CA GLN A 67 12.42 7.12 7.72
C GLN A 67 12.99 8.29 6.90
N LEU A 68 13.12 8.12 5.59
CA LEU A 68 13.54 9.20 4.69
C LEU A 68 12.47 10.29 4.56
N GLY A 69 11.19 9.94 4.65
CA GLY A 69 10.07 10.88 4.61
C GLY A 69 10.11 11.90 5.76
N LYS A 70 10.43 11.46 6.98
CA LYS A 70 10.47 12.33 8.19
C LYS A 70 11.39 13.54 8.05
N GLY A 71 12.50 13.39 7.33
CA GLY A 71 13.50 14.45 7.15
C GLY A 71 13.57 15.01 5.72
N TYR A 72 12.59 14.73 4.85
CA TYR A 72 12.70 15.08 3.44
C TYR A 72 12.89 16.58 3.21
N TYR A 73 12.00 17.41 3.76
CA TYR A 73 12.07 18.87 3.57
C TYR A 73 13.35 19.47 4.14
N LEU A 74 13.76 19.07 5.35
CA LEU A 74 14.99 19.56 5.95
C LEU A 74 16.22 19.24 5.08
N ARG A 75 16.29 18.02 4.55
CA ARG A 75 17.37 17.61 3.63
C ARG A 75 17.34 18.39 2.33
N LEU A 76 16.16 18.64 1.78
CA LEU A 76 15.99 19.43 0.57
C LEU A 76 16.49 20.87 0.79
N PHE A 77 16.09 21.51 1.88
CA PHE A 77 16.57 22.85 2.25
C PHE A 77 18.07 22.89 2.47
N ALA A 78 18.63 21.92 3.21
CA ALA A 78 20.06 21.85 3.43
C ALA A 78 20.83 21.67 2.11
N SER A 79 20.31 20.86 1.18
CA SER A 79 20.93 20.65 -0.14
C SER A 79 20.85 21.89 -1.02
N ALA A 80 19.74 22.64 -0.98
CA ALA A 80 19.63 23.93 -1.63
C ALA A 80 20.60 24.97 -1.02
N GLY A 81 20.81 24.93 0.30
CA GLY A 81 21.83 25.74 0.97
C GLY A 81 23.24 25.43 0.50
N ILE A 82 23.59 24.14 0.36
CA ILE A 82 24.88 23.71 -0.21
C ILE A 82 25.04 24.16 -1.65
N PHE A 83 23.99 23.99 -2.47
CA PHE A 83 23.97 24.50 -3.85
C PHE A 83 24.35 25.99 -3.87
N MET A 84 23.69 26.80 -3.06
CA MET A 84 23.92 28.25 -3.05
C MET A 84 25.30 28.63 -2.53
N ALA A 85 25.77 27.97 -1.47
CA ALA A 85 27.10 28.22 -0.93
C ALA A 85 28.20 27.87 -1.95
N VAL A 86 28.09 26.73 -2.62
CA VAL A 86 29.07 26.27 -3.62
C VAL A 86 29.01 27.15 -4.87
N TYR A 87 27.81 27.48 -5.35
CA TYR A 87 27.64 28.38 -6.49
C TYR A 87 28.25 29.76 -6.22
N LEU A 88 27.94 30.36 -5.07
CA LEU A 88 28.49 31.65 -4.68
C LEU A 88 30.01 31.60 -4.53
N PHE A 89 30.54 30.53 -3.94
CA PHE A 89 31.98 30.33 -3.80
C PHE A 89 32.68 30.31 -5.16
N PHE A 90 32.21 29.48 -6.10
CA PHE A 90 32.80 29.44 -7.45
C PHE A 90 32.64 30.76 -8.19
N SER A 91 31.48 31.40 -8.08
CA SER A 91 31.23 32.71 -8.71
C SER A 91 32.13 33.85 -8.20
N ILE A 92 32.63 33.78 -6.95
CA ILE A 92 33.52 34.81 -6.38
C ILE A 92 35.00 34.47 -6.57
N VAL A 93 35.36 33.21 -6.36
CA VAL A 93 36.76 32.76 -6.30
C VAL A 93 37.32 32.53 -7.69
N VAL A 94 36.52 31.96 -8.59
CA VAL A 94 36.94 31.69 -9.97
C VAL A 94 36.56 32.91 -10.80
N ARG A 95 37.48 33.88 -10.84
CA ARG A 95 37.30 35.16 -11.54
C ARG A 95 37.55 35.09 -13.04
N ASP A 96 38.15 34.00 -13.52
CA ASP A 96 38.30 33.77 -14.94
C ASP A 96 36.93 33.38 -15.51
N PRO A 97 36.55 33.89 -16.70
CA PRO A 97 35.26 33.61 -17.32
C PRO A 97 35.24 32.16 -17.80
N LEU A 98 35.10 31.22 -16.86
CA LEU A 98 34.51 29.93 -17.17
C LEU A 98 33.06 30.20 -17.59
N PRO A 99 32.54 29.45 -18.57
CA PRO A 99 31.14 29.60 -18.96
C PRO A 99 30.28 29.35 -17.71
N PHE A 100 29.31 30.22 -17.43
CA PHE A 100 28.33 30.12 -16.31
C PHE A 100 27.72 28.70 -16.10
N VAL A 101 27.79 27.87 -17.13
CA VAL A 101 27.38 26.47 -17.14
C VAL A 101 28.21 25.62 -16.17
N ASP A 102 29.51 25.86 -16.04
CA ASP A 102 30.41 25.00 -15.26
C ASP A 102 30.19 25.19 -13.75
N GLU A 103 29.95 26.41 -13.25
CA GLU A 103 29.66 26.62 -11.83
C GLU A 103 28.29 26.08 -11.44
N PHE A 104 27.29 26.22 -12.33
CA PHE A 104 25.96 25.67 -12.12
C PHE A 104 26.00 24.13 -12.06
N LEU A 105 26.77 23.48 -12.93
CA LEU A 105 26.95 22.04 -12.93
C LEU A 105 27.65 21.56 -11.66
N LEU A 106 28.75 22.21 -11.25
CA LEU A 106 29.49 21.83 -10.05
C LEU A 106 28.67 22.01 -8.76
N SER A 107 27.94 23.12 -8.64
CA SER A 107 27.05 23.36 -7.50
C SER A 107 25.87 22.37 -7.46
N SER A 108 25.28 22.04 -8.62
CA SER A 108 24.23 21.03 -8.72
C SER A 108 24.74 19.65 -8.30
N LEU A 109 25.92 19.25 -8.78
CA LEU A 109 26.57 18.00 -8.42
C LEU A 109 26.83 17.93 -6.91
N ALA A 110 27.37 19.01 -6.33
CA ALA A 110 27.65 19.11 -4.90
C ALA A 110 26.37 18.95 -4.05
N ALA A 111 25.27 19.61 -4.46
CA ALA A 111 23.99 19.51 -3.77
C ALA A 111 23.40 18.10 -3.83
N VAL A 112 23.44 17.45 -5.00
CA VAL A 112 22.99 16.06 -5.17
C VAL A 112 23.85 15.10 -4.34
N ALA A 113 25.18 15.26 -4.38
CA ALA A 113 26.10 14.45 -3.59
C ALA A 113 25.80 14.59 -2.09
N PHE A 114 25.60 15.82 -1.60
CA PHE A 114 25.23 16.08 -0.21
C PHE A 114 23.89 15.45 0.18
N PHE A 115 22.86 15.58 -0.67
CA PHE A 115 21.55 14.96 -0.44
C PHE A 115 21.67 13.43 -0.25
N LEU A 116 22.43 12.77 -1.13
CA LEU A 116 22.66 11.32 -1.07
C LEU A 116 23.51 10.91 0.15
N LEU A 117 24.49 11.72 0.53
CA LEU A 117 25.30 11.48 1.73
C LEU A 117 24.45 11.52 3.01
N ILE A 118 23.53 12.49 3.13
CA ILE A 118 22.62 12.54 4.28
C ILE A 118 21.68 11.34 4.28
N GLU A 119 21.16 10.94 3.12
CA GLU A 119 20.34 9.71 3.03
C GLU A 119 21.09 8.50 3.57
N ARG A 120 22.34 8.28 3.12
CA ARG A 120 23.17 7.18 3.61
C ARG A 120 23.40 7.28 5.12
N ARG A 121 23.65 8.47 5.64
CA ARG A 121 23.84 8.70 7.08
C ARG A 121 22.60 8.37 7.91
N ILE A 122 21.41 8.72 7.44
CA ILE A 122 20.14 8.40 8.12
C ILE A 122 19.93 6.88 8.16
N LEU A 123 20.22 6.18 7.07
CA LEU A 123 20.05 4.73 6.98
C LEU A 123 21.13 3.95 7.74
N ALA A 124 22.31 4.52 7.91
CA ALA A 124 23.38 3.97 8.73
C ALA A 124 23.19 4.24 10.24
N ALA A 125 22.19 5.04 10.63
CA ALA A 125 21.97 5.38 12.03
C ALA A 125 21.53 4.13 12.82
N SER A 126 22.05 3.98 14.05
CA SER A 126 21.70 2.88 14.96
C SER A 126 20.19 2.81 15.23
N ALA A 127 19.50 3.95 15.26
CA ALA A 127 18.05 4.02 15.39
C ALA A 127 17.31 3.28 14.27
N PHE A 128 17.73 3.46 13.00
CA PHE A 128 17.11 2.75 11.87
C PHE A 128 17.35 1.23 11.97
N HIS A 129 18.56 0.82 12.34
CA HIS A 129 18.87 -0.58 12.56
C HIS A 129 18.02 -1.19 13.68
N ALA A 130 17.89 -0.51 14.82
CA ALA A 130 17.04 -0.95 15.92
C ALA A 130 15.57 -1.14 15.48
N THR A 131 15.00 -0.16 14.76
CA THR A 131 13.63 -0.28 14.22
C THR A 131 13.50 -1.42 13.22
N SER A 132 14.51 -1.64 12.36
CA SER A 132 14.50 -2.73 11.39
C SER A 132 14.53 -4.11 12.04
N VAL A 133 15.29 -4.27 13.13
CA VAL A 133 15.34 -5.52 13.91
C VAL A 133 14.00 -5.77 14.60
N ARG A 134 13.41 -4.75 15.22
CA ARG A 134 12.07 -4.86 15.84
C ARG A 134 10.98 -5.22 14.83
N LEU A 135 11.02 -4.61 13.63
CA LEU A 135 10.09 -4.92 12.55
C LEU A 135 10.19 -6.39 12.14
N ARG A 136 11.42 -6.92 11.98
CA ARG A 136 11.64 -8.33 11.67
C ARG A 136 11.11 -9.25 12.77
N GLN A 137 11.43 -8.94 14.02
CA GLN A 137 10.91 -9.68 15.17
C GLN A 137 9.38 -9.72 15.18
N LEU A 138 8.73 -8.57 14.94
CA LEU A 138 7.27 -8.50 14.84
C LEU A 138 6.75 -9.38 13.69
N ILE A 139 7.37 -9.31 12.51
CA ILE A 139 6.99 -10.15 11.35
C ILE A 139 7.14 -11.65 11.66
N ASP A 140 8.19 -12.04 12.38
CA ASP A 140 8.44 -13.42 12.75
C ASP A 140 7.38 -13.95 13.73
N THR A 141 6.82 -13.07 14.57
CA THR A 141 5.72 -13.41 15.50
C THR A 141 4.34 -13.43 14.87
N ILE A 142 4.18 -13.06 13.59
CA ILE A 142 2.85 -13.05 12.95
C ILE A 142 2.35 -14.49 12.82
N PHE A 143 1.16 -14.71 13.40
CA PHE A 143 0.38 -15.92 13.22
C PHE A 143 -0.58 -15.73 12.04
N PHE A 144 -0.68 -16.76 11.21
CA PHE A 144 -1.56 -16.78 10.06
C PHE A 144 -2.79 -17.62 10.40
N VAL A 145 -3.96 -17.05 10.21
CA VAL A 145 -5.26 -17.67 10.48
C VAL A 145 -6.11 -17.57 9.22
N GLU A 146 -6.87 -18.62 8.94
CA GLU A 146 -7.83 -18.62 7.85
C GLU A 146 -8.92 -17.58 8.12
N SER A 147 -9.30 -16.87 7.06
CA SER A 147 -10.30 -15.81 7.07
C SER A 147 -11.39 -16.10 6.08
N ARG A 148 -12.63 -16.10 6.58
CA ARG A 148 -13.82 -16.16 5.76
C ARG A 148 -13.93 -14.95 4.82
N VAL A 149 -13.61 -13.76 5.30
CA VAL A 149 -13.65 -12.52 4.51
C VAL A 149 -12.71 -12.60 3.31
N VAL A 150 -11.47 -13.05 3.54
CA VAL A 150 -10.48 -13.21 2.46
C VAL A 150 -10.93 -14.29 1.48
N SER A 151 -11.41 -15.43 1.97
CA SER A 151 -11.95 -16.51 1.12
C SER A 151 -13.08 -16.02 0.20
N MET A 152 -13.98 -15.18 0.71
CA MET A 152 -15.05 -14.58 -0.11
C MET A 152 -14.48 -13.67 -1.20
N VAL A 153 -13.53 -12.80 -0.86
CA VAL A 153 -12.87 -11.88 -1.80
C VAL A 153 -12.11 -12.64 -2.88
N GLU A 154 -11.40 -13.72 -2.53
CA GLU A 154 -10.72 -14.62 -3.46
C GLU A 154 -11.72 -15.30 -4.40
N THR A 155 -12.81 -15.85 -3.85
CA THR A 155 -13.87 -16.50 -4.64
C THR A 155 -14.45 -15.54 -5.69
N TRP A 156 -14.82 -14.32 -5.28
CA TRP A 156 -15.35 -13.32 -6.21
C TRP A 156 -14.32 -12.87 -7.25
N ARG A 157 -13.04 -12.82 -6.87
CA ARG A 157 -11.95 -12.46 -7.78
C ARG A 157 -11.81 -13.52 -8.86
N GLU A 158 -11.76 -14.79 -8.46
CA GLU A 158 -11.66 -15.93 -9.38
C GLU A 158 -12.86 -16.01 -10.32
N GLU A 159 -14.07 -15.84 -9.77
CA GLU A 159 -15.30 -15.80 -10.55
C GLU A 159 -15.27 -14.68 -11.62
N TYR A 160 -14.84 -13.47 -11.25
CA TYR A 160 -14.67 -12.38 -12.22
C TYR A 160 -13.60 -12.72 -13.27
N ILE A 161 -12.51 -13.38 -12.89
CA ILE A 161 -11.49 -13.82 -13.84
C ILE A 161 -12.07 -14.86 -14.80
N MET A 162 -12.91 -15.78 -14.35
CA MET A 162 -13.51 -16.81 -15.20
C MET A 162 -14.61 -16.25 -16.12
N LEU A 163 -15.53 -15.46 -15.57
CA LEU A 163 -16.76 -15.04 -16.23
C LEU A 163 -16.72 -13.62 -16.81
N GLY A 164 -15.72 -12.82 -16.44
CA GLY A 164 -15.59 -11.42 -16.85
C GLY A 164 -16.58 -10.48 -16.15
N GLY A 165 -16.72 -9.26 -16.69
CA GLY A 165 -17.53 -8.19 -16.06
C GLY A 165 -19.04 -8.50 -15.91
N GLY A 166 -19.55 -9.48 -16.65
CA GLY A 166 -20.95 -9.90 -16.59
C GLY A 166 -21.35 -10.60 -15.29
N SER A 167 -20.41 -11.28 -14.60
CA SER A 167 -20.74 -11.96 -13.33
C SER A 167 -21.18 -10.99 -12.25
N PHE A 168 -20.60 -9.78 -12.24
CA PHE A 168 -20.88 -8.79 -11.22
C PHE A 168 -22.38 -8.48 -11.05
N TYR A 169 -23.13 -8.36 -12.15
CA TYR A 169 -24.57 -8.04 -12.08
C TYR A 169 -25.43 -9.19 -11.61
N ARG A 170 -25.02 -10.44 -11.89
CA ARG A 170 -25.72 -11.62 -11.38
C ARG A 170 -25.67 -11.66 -9.86
N ASP A 171 -24.54 -11.26 -9.31
CA ASP A 171 -24.24 -11.54 -7.92
C ASP A 171 -24.64 -10.42 -6.97
N ILE A 172 -24.55 -9.14 -7.34
CA ILE A 172 -24.90 -8.04 -6.41
C ILE A 172 -26.33 -8.21 -5.87
N GLY A 173 -27.29 -8.51 -6.74
CA GLY A 173 -28.68 -8.72 -6.32
C GLY A 173 -28.87 -9.97 -5.45
N ALA A 174 -27.94 -10.92 -5.54
CA ALA A 174 -27.92 -12.15 -4.74
C ALA A 174 -26.97 -12.06 -3.52
N LEU A 175 -26.25 -10.94 -3.33
CA LEU A 175 -25.36 -10.74 -2.21
C LEU A 175 -26.20 -10.62 -0.93
N ARG A 176 -26.08 -11.66 -0.13
CA ARG A 176 -26.65 -11.73 1.22
C ARG A 176 -25.96 -10.73 2.13
N THR A 177 -26.70 -9.74 2.64
CA THR A 177 -26.20 -8.75 3.61
C THR A 177 -25.90 -9.38 4.97
N ASP A 178 -26.43 -10.58 5.23
CA ASP A 178 -26.15 -11.43 6.39
C ASP A 178 -24.99 -12.41 6.17
N ALA A 179 -24.23 -12.27 5.06
CA ALA A 179 -23.12 -13.16 4.75
C ALA A 179 -21.93 -13.03 5.74
N LEU A 180 -21.78 -11.87 6.39
CA LEU A 180 -20.72 -11.59 7.37
C LEU A 180 -21.31 -11.64 8.79
N GLY A 181 -20.64 -12.37 9.69
CA GLY A 181 -20.97 -12.32 11.12
C GLY A 181 -20.41 -11.06 11.77
N GLU A 182 -20.86 -10.73 12.99
CA GLU A 182 -20.33 -9.57 13.74
C GLU A 182 -18.81 -9.65 13.96
N ALA A 183 -18.27 -10.86 14.11
CA ALA A 183 -16.84 -11.11 14.25
C ALA A 183 -16.02 -10.79 12.98
N ASP A 184 -16.65 -10.84 11.80
CA ASP A 184 -15.99 -10.62 10.50
C ASP A 184 -15.90 -9.11 10.15
N LEU A 185 -16.72 -8.26 10.79
CA LEU A 185 -16.84 -6.84 10.44
C LEU A 185 -15.52 -6.06 10.59
N PRO A 186 -14.77 -6.15 11.72
CA PRO A 186 -13.54 -5.40 11.88
C PRO A 186 -12.49 -5.78 10.83
N GLU A 187 -12.48 -7.06 10.44
CA GLU A 187 -11.59 -7.58 9.42
C GLU A 187 -11.96 -7.08 8.03
N ALA A 188 -13.25 -7.15 7.67
CA ALA A 188 -13.77 -6.64 6.40
C ALA A 188 -13.53 -5.13 6.24
N GLU A 189 -13.75 -4.35 7.30
CA GLU A 189 -13.43 -2.92 7.31
C GLU A 189 -11.94 -2.65 7.12
N ALA A 190 -11.07 -3.39 7.80
CA ALA A 190 -9.63 -3.27 7.62
C ALA A 190 -9.18 -3.62 6.20
N LEU A 191 -9.75 -4.68 5.61
CA LEU A 191 -9.48 -5.07 4.23
C LEU A 191 -9.93 -3.98 3.24
N CYS A 192 -11.11 -3.41 3.44
CA CYS A 192 -11.60 -2.26 2.67
C CYS A 192 -10.70 -1.03 2.81
N ARG A 193 -10.14 -0.76 4.00
CA ARG A 193 -9.16 0.33 4.20
C ARG A 193 -7.90 0.11 3.37
N HIS A 194 -7.36 -1.12 3.33
CA HIS A 194 -6.21 -1.46 2.48
C HIS A 194 -6.49 -1.29 1.00
N PHE A 195 -7.66 -1.74 0.55
CA PHE A 195 -8.10 -1.54 -0.83
C PHE A 195 -8.28 -0.06 -1.19
N ALA A 196 -8.91 0.73 -0.32
CA ALA A 196 -9.07 2.16 -0.51
C ALA A 196 -7.72 2.87 -0.59
N ALA A 197 -6.75 2.50 0.26
CA ALA A 197 -5.40 3.05 0.21
C ALA A 197 -4.68 2.70 -1.10
N ARG A 198 -4.81 1.44 -1.57
CA ARG A 198 -4.21 0.96 -2.82
C ARG A 198 -4.73 1.71 -4.06
N TRP A 199 -6.03 2.01 -4.11
CA TRP A 199 -6.66 2.66 -5.26
C TRP A 199 -7.02 4.14 -5.06
N ARG A 200 -6.48 4.78 -4.02
CA ARG A 200 -6.76 6.18 -3.67
C ARG A 200 -6.64 7.15 -4.85
N ASN A 201 -5.68 6.92 -5.75
CA ASN A 201 -5.39 7.79 -6.90
C ASN A 201 -6.02 7.29 -8.22
N VAL A 202 -6.85 6.26 -8.19
CA VAL A 202 -7.48 5.67 -9.38
C VAL A 202 -8.91 6.17 -9.51
N ALA A 203 -9.09 7.31 -10.20
CA ALA A 203 -10.39 7.95 -10.39
C ALA A 203 -11.49 7.02 -10.94
N LEU A 204 -11.11 6.01 -11.72
CA LEU A 204 -12.04 5.04 -12.29
C LEU A 204 -12.70 4.14 -11.22
N VAL A 205 -11.98 3.78 -10.16
CA VAL A 205 -12.51 2.97 -9.05
C VAL A 205 -13.61 3.75 -8.32
N ARG A 206 -13.39 5.05 -8.10
CA ARG A 206 -14.41 5.96 -7.54
C ARG A 206 -15.63 6.06 -8.46
N ALA A 207 -15.42 6.24 -9.76
CA ALA A 207 -16.53 6.33 -10.72
C ALA A 207 -17.38 5.05 -10.75
N ILE A 208 -16.76 3.87 -10.58
CA ILE A 208 -17.48 2.59 -10.48
C ILE A 208 -18.30 2.54 -9.19
N TYR A 209 -17.71 2.91 -8.04
CA TYR A 209 -18.43 2.98 -6.77
C TYR A 209 -19.65 3.90 -6.86
N ASP A 210 -19.47 5.12 -7.38
CA ASP A 210 -20.56 6.10 -7.54
C ASP A 210 -21.66 5.55 -8.47
N ALA A 211 -21.30 4.87 -9.55
CA ALA A 211 -22.25 4.26 -10.47
C ALA A 211 -23.04 3.11 -9.83
N ILE A 212 -22.39 2.24 -9.05
CA ILE A 212 -23.06 1.15 -8.30
C ILE A 212 -24.08 1.74 -7.32
N LYS A 213 -23.68 2.77 -6.57
CA LYS A 213 -24.55 3.44 -5.59
C LYS A 213 -25.78 4.08 -6.22
N LEU A 214 -25.65 4.56 -7.45
CA LEU A 214 -26.75 5.16 -8.22
C LEU A 214 -27.56 4.12 -9.02
N GLY A 215 -27.19 2.84 -9.00
CA GLY A 215 -27.83 1.80 -9.82
C GLY A 215 -27.57 1.95 -11.32
N ASN A 216 -26.53 2.68 -11.72
CA ASN A 216 -26.17 2.92 -13.11
C ASN A 216 -25.41 1.71 -13.70
N PRO A 217 -25.55 1.44 -15.02
CA PRO A 217 -24.77 0.40 -15.68
C PRO A 217 -23.28 0.77 -15.70
N ILE A 218 -22.43 -0.17 -15.30
CA ILE A 218 -20.97 -0.01 -15.20
C ILE A 218 -20.18 -0.73 -16.30
N SER A 219 -20.81 -1.38 -17.29
CA SER A 219 -20.12 -2.21 -18.30
C SER A 219 -18.98 -1.45 -19.00
N GLY A 220 -19.24 -0.24 -19.49
CA GLY A 220 -18.20 0.61 -20.12
C GLY A 220 -17.13 1.11 -19.15
N LEU A 221 -17.39 1.16 -17.83
CA LEU A 221 -16.38 1.45 -16.82
C LEU A 221 -15.51 0.22 -16.54
N LEU A 222 -16.10 -0.98 -16.50
CA LEU A 222 -15.39 -2.25 -16.31
C LEU A 222 -14.43 -2.57 -17.46
N ASP A 223 -14.85 -2.31 -18.70
CA ASP A 223 -13.97 -2.47 -19.86
C ASP A 223 -12.76 -1.54 -19.78
N ARG A 224 -12.98 -0.28 -19.42
CA ARG A 224 -11.90 0.70 -19.20
C ARG A 224 -11.00 0.31 -18.03
N LEU A 225 -11.57 -0.25 -16.97
CA LEU A 225 -10.83 -0.71 -15.79
C LEU A 225 -9.91 -1.86 -16.16
N THR A 226 -10.45 -2.85 -16.86
CA THR A 226 -9.72 -4.04 -17.32
C THR A 226 -8.61 -3.66 -18.29
N ARG A 227 -8.85 -2.73 -19.23
CA ARG A 227 -7.81 -2.24 -20.13
C ARG A 227 -6.70 -1.45 -19.40
N ARG A 228 -7.05 -0.69 -18.36
CA ARG A 228 -6.10 0.18 -17.65
C ARG A 228 -5.29 -0.54 -16.59
N LEU A 229 -5.91 -1.43 -15.81
CA LEU A 229 -5.30 -2.10 -14.67
C LEU A 229 -4.98 -3.57 -14.92
N GLY A 230 -5.49 -4.14 -16.02
CA GLY A 230 -5.44 -5.58 -16.28
C GLY A 230 -6.57 -6.36 -15.60
N LYS A 231 -6.77 -7.60 -16.06
CA LYS A 231 -7.89 -8.46 -15.61
C LYS A 231 -7.81 -8.81 -14.12
N ALA A 232 -6.60 -9.14 -13.63
CA ALA A 232 -6.40 -9.57 -12.25
C ALA A 232 -6.67 -8.45 -11.22
N GLU A 233 -6.27 -7.22 -11.53
CA GLU A 233 -6.49 -6.06 -10.67
C GLU A 233 -7.94 -5.56 -10.77
N ALA A 234 -8.53 -5.59 -11.97
CA ALA A 234 -9.96 -5.29 -12.14
C ALA A 234 -10.83 -6.25 -11.32
N ALA A 235 -10.49 -7.55 -11.29
CA ALA A 235 -11.18 -8.53 -10.45
C ALA A 235 -11.13 -8.18 -8.96
N LEU A 236 -9.97 -7.74 -8.44
CA LEU A 236 -9.83 -7.30 -7.05
C LEU A 236 -10.69 -6.06 -6.75
N VAL A 237 -10.71 -5.08 -7.65
CA VAL A 237 -11.58 -3.91 -7.52
C VAL A 237 -13.04 -4.35 -7.41
N MET A 238 -13.47 -5.33 -8.21
CA MET A 238 -14.85 -5.83 -8.12
C MET A 238 -15.14 -6.57 -6.83
N SER A 239 -14.22 -7.41 -6.34
CA SER A 239 -14.35 -8.02 -5.01
C SER A 239 -14.45 -6.98 -3.90
N TYR A 240 -13.68 -5.89 -3.99
CA TYR A 240 -13.77 -4.76 -3.08
C TYR A 240 -15.12 -4.05 -3.14
N MET A 241 -15.66 -3.82 -4.34
CA MET A 241 -17.00 -3.22 -4.49
C MET A 241 -18.09 -4.10 -3.88
N LYS A 242 -18.01 -5.42 -4.07
CA LYS A 242 -18.93 -6.38 -3.42
C LYS A 242 -18.81 -6.32 -1.90
N LEU A 243 -17.58 -6.30 -1.35
CA LEU A 243 -17.35 -6.22 0.09
C LEU A 243 -17.87 -4.91 0.70
N LEU A 244 -17.61 -3.78 0.05
CA LEU A 244 -18.15 -2.47 0.46
C LEU A 244 -19.68 -2.47 0.47
N TYR A 245 -20.31 -3.04 -0.57
CA TYR A 245 -21.76 -3.11 -0.65
C TYR A 245 -22.35 -3.89 0.53
N ILE A 246 -21.74 -5.02 0.92
CA ILE A 246 -22.18 -5.79 2.09
C ILE A 246 -21.99 -4.98 3.37
N LEU A 247 -20.85 -4.32 3.56
CA LEU A 247 -20.60 -3.50 4.75
C LEU A 247 -21.57 -2.32 4.87
N GLU A 248 -21.94 -1.69 3.75
CA GLU A 248 -22.85 -0.54 3.75
C GLU A 248 -24.31 -0.90 3.99
N ASN A 249 -24.72 -2.11 3.60
CA ASN A 249 -26.10 -2.62 3.70
C ASN A 249 -26.27 -3.72 4.78
N GLY A 250 -25.22 -3.97 5.56
CA GLY A 250 -25.20 -5.00 6.61
C GLY A 250 -26.02 -4.61 7.84
N PRO A 251 -26.27 -5.58 8.75
CA PRO A 251 -27.18 -5.43 9.90
C PRO A 251 -26.78 -4.35 10.91
N SER A 252 -25.53 -3.88 10.89
CA SER A 252 -24.99 -2.93 11.87
C SER A 252 -25.47 -1.49 11.71
N ARG A 253 -26.19 -1.14 10.63
CA ARG A 253 -26.69 0.23 10.39
C ARG A 253 -28.16 0.45 10.74
N GLU A 254 -28.89 -0.58 11.16
CA GLU A 254 -30.28 -0.44 11.61
C GLU A 254 -30.42 -0.13 13.12
N ARG A 255 -29.30 0.17 13.82
CA ARG A 255 -29.28 0.65 15.21
C ARG A 255 -28.73 2.05 15.28
#